data_AF-A0A926NNA0-F1
#
_entry.id   AF-A0A926NNA0-F1
#
_cell.length_a   1.000
_cell.length_b   1.000
_cell.length_c   1.000
_cell.angle_alpha   90.00
_cell.angle_beta   90.00
_cell.angle_gamma   90.00
#
_symmetry.space_group_name_H-M   'P 1'
#
loop_
_entity.id
_entity.type
_entity.pdbx_description
1 polymer ?
#
loop_
_entity_poly.entity_id
_entity_poly.type
_entity_poly.pdbx_seq_one_letter_code
_entity_poly.pdbx_strand_id
1 'polypeptide(L)' 'MAKKKVKFPENLPLKAEVKKSGRSIRWYAQQIGVDRQTVSQTINGHYKGTNIVPKLNLLLTQ' A
#
# COMPACT_ATOMS: atom_id res chain seq x y z
N MET A 1 19.77 -15.09 -0.68
CA MET A 1 18.32 -14.87 -0.51
C MET A 1 17.76 -14.20 -1.76
N ALA A 2 16.92 -14.88 -2.54
CA ALA A 2 16.32 -14.31 -3.74
C ALA A 2 15.37 -13.17 -3.33
N LYS A 3 15.68 -11.92 -3.70
CA LYS A 3 14.72 -10.81 -3.57
C LYS A 3 13.49 -11.21 -4.38
N LYS A 4 12.35 -11.44 -3.72
CA LYS A 4 11.07 -11.70 -4.39
C LYS A 4 10.87 -10.58 -5.42
N LYS A 5 10.77 -10.94 -6.70
CA LYS A 5 10.57 -9.98 -7.78
C LYS A 5 9.25 -9.24 -7.52
N VAL A 6 9.33 -7.90 -7.50
CA VAL A 6 8.15 -7.04 -7.40
C VAL A 6 7.28 -7.31 -8.64
N LYS A 7 6.00 -7.61 -8.42
CA LYS A 7 5.04 -7.90 -9.50
C LYS A 7 4.39 -6.65 -10.07
N PHE A 8 4.25 -5.61 -9.24
CA PHE A 8 3.58 -4.35 -9.52
C PHE A 8 4.47 -3.18 -9.07
N PRO A 9 5.52 -2.85 -9.85
CA PRO A 9 6.43 -1.76 -9.53
C PRO A 9 5.73 -0.39 -9.45
N GLU A 10 4.61 -0.22 -10.15
CA GLU A 10 3.77 0.99 -10.11
C GLU A 10 3.23 1.31 -8.70
N ASN A 11 3.19 0.34 -7.80
CA ASN A 11 2.72 0.52 -6.43
C ASN A 11 3.82 0.93 -5.44
N LEU A 12 5.10 0.90 -5.86
CA LEU A 12 6.22 1.27 -4.99
C LEU A 12 6.20 2.74 -4.52
N PRO A 13 5.75 3.73 -5.32
CA PRO A 13 5.61 5.11 -4.86
C PRO A 13 4.67 5.24 -3.65
N LEU A 14 3.62 4.41 -3.56
CA LEU A 14 2.67 4.41 -2.44
C LEU A 14 3.37 4.16 -1.10
N LYS A 15 4.44 3.37 -1.10
CA LYS A 15 5.22 3.13 0.12
C LYS A 15 5.88 4.41 0.64
N ALA A 16 6.37 5.25 -0.27
CA ALA A 16 6.97 6.53 0.10
C ALA A 16 5.90 7.49 0.62
N GLU A 17 4.73 7.54 -0.01
CA GLU A 17 3.62 8.39 0.42
C GLU A 17 3.04 7.96 1.77
N VAL A 18 2.81 6.65 1.97
CA VAL A 18 2.42 6.10 3.27
C VAL A 18 3.43 6.45 4.35
N LYS A 19 4.74 6.38 4.06
CA LYS A 19 5.78 6.77 5.01
C LYS A 19 5.76 8.28 5.29
N LYS A 20 5.54 9.10 4.26
CA LYS A 20 5.47 10.57 4.35
C LYS A 20 4.27 11.03 5.18
N SER A 21 3.14 10.31 5.10
CA SER A 21 1.92 10.62 5.87
C SER A 21 2.07 10.48 7.39
N GLY A 22 3.10 9.77 7.87
CA GLY A 22 3.28 9.45 9.29
C GLY A 22 2.25 8.48 9.88
N ARG A 23 1.24 8.04 9.12
CA ARG A 23 0.21 7.11 9.59
C ARG A 23 0.67 5.66 9.48
N SER A 24 0.16 4.82 10.37
CA SER A 24 0.49 3.39 10.37
C SER A 24 -0.25 2.64 9.24
N ILE A 25 0.37 1.58 8.71
CA ILE A 25 -0.28 0.69 7.73
C ILE A 25 -1.61 0.12 8.27
N ARG A 26 -1.68 -0.15 9.59
CA ARG A 26 -2.89 -0.65 10.25
C ARG A 26 -4.02 0.37 10.17
N TRP A 27 -3.72 1.66 10.32
CA TRP A 27 -4.71 2.73 10.20
C TRP A 27 -5.31 2.76 8.79
N TYR A 28 -4.48 2.71 7.74
CA TYR A 28 -4.95 2.63 6.36
C TYR A 28 -5.80 1.39 6.10
N ALA A 29 -5.36 0.24 6.61
CA ALA A 29 -6.10 -1.01 6.48
C ALA A 29 -7.50 -0.92 7.11
N GLN A 30 -7.62 -0.29 8.27
CA GLN A 30 -8.91 -0.05 8.93
C GLN A 30 -9.82 0.89 8.15
N GLN A 31 -9.28 2.00 7.61
CA GLN A 31 -10.09 2.94 6.80
C GLN A 31 -10.58 2.31 5.49
N ILE A 32 -9.78 1.44 4.90
CA ILE A 32 -10.09 0.78 3.63
C ILE A 32 -10.98 -0.45 3.83
N GLY A 33 -10.99 -1.03 5.03
CA GLY A 33 -11.72 -2.25 5.38
C GLY A 33 -11.02 -3.52 4.91
N VAL A 34 -9.68 -3.56 4.94
CA VAL A 34 -8.87 -4.71 4.50
C VAL A 34 -7.85 -5.11 5.56
N ASP A 35 -7.23 -6.27 5.38
CA ASP A 35 -6.15 -6.70 6.26
C ASP A 35 -4.87 -5.87 6.08
N ARG A 36 -4.14 -5.66 7.18
CA ARG A 36 -2.84 -4.96 7.19
C ARG A 36 -1.86 -5.58 6.20
N GLN A 37 -1.83 -6.90 6.10
CA GLN A 37 -0.93 -7.63 5.21
C GLN A 37 -1.26 -7.32 3.76
N THR A 38 -2.53 -7.17 3.40
CA THR A 38 -2.95 -6.81 2.03
C THR A 38 -2.44 -5.42 1.64
N VAL A 39 -2.55 -4.44 2.56
CA VAL A 39 -1.97 -3.10 2.34
C VAL A 39 -0.45 -3.20 2.20
N SER A 40 0.21 -3.97 3.08
CA SER A 40 1.65 -4.17 3.03
C SER A 40 2.12 -4.81 1.72
N GLN A 41 1.42 -5.81 1.22
CA GLN A 41 1.72 -6.44 -0.07
C GLN A 41 1.48 -5.48 -1.24
N THR A 42 0.45 -4.63 -1.14
CA THR A 42 0.15 -3.62 -2.16
C THR A 42 1.28 -2.61 -2.28
N ILE A 43 1.66 -1.94 -1.19
CA ILE A 43 2.71 -0.90 -1.20
C ILE A 43 4.10 -1.45 -1.51
N ASN A 44 4.35 -2.75 -1.26
CA ASN A 44 5.59 -3.42 -1.65
C ASN A 44 5.54 -3.97 -3.09
N GLY A 45 4.45 -3.71 -3.84
CA GLY A 45 4.28 -4.14 -5.23
C GLY A 45 4.18 -5.65 -5.41
N HIS A 46 3.80 -6.40 -4.38
CA HIS A 46 3.56 -7.84 -4.45
C HIS A 46 2.09 -8.17 -4.78
N TYR A 47 1.20 -7.20 -4.58
CA TYR A 47 -0.23 -7.30 -4.86
C TYR A 47 -0.68 -6.12 -5.72
N LYS A 48 -1.55 -6.38 -6.72
CA LYS A 48 -2.03 -5.36 -7.65
C LYS A 48 -2.78 -4.25 -6.93
N GLY A 49 -3.61 -4.63 -5.96
CA GLY A 49 -4.35 -3.68 -5.14
C GLY A 49 -5.36 -2.85 -5.94
N THR A 50 -6.01 -3.41 -6.96
CA THR A 50 -6.92 -2.66 -7.86
C THR A 50 -8.00 -1.86 -7.12
N ASN A 51 -8.50 -2.39 -5.99
CA ASN A 51 -9.47 -1.70 -5.13
C ASN A 51 -8.82 -0.97 -3.93
N ILE A 52 -7.53 -1.17 -3.69
CA ILE A 52 -6.78 -0.67 -2.53
C ILE A 52 -6.01 0.60 -2.90
N VAL A 53 -5.29 0.59 -4.02
CA VAL A 53 -4.50 1.71 -4.55
C VAL A 53 -5.32 2.99 -4.66
N PRO A 54 -6.49 3.03 -5.33
CA PRO A 54 -7.28 4.26 -5.41
C PRO A 54 -7.76 4.74 -4.03
N LYS A 55 -8.17 3.83 -3.14
CA LYS A 55 -8.58 4.18 -1.78
C LYS A 55 -7.41 4.72 -0.94
N LEU A 56 -6.22 4.15 -1.09
CA LEU A 56 -5.00 4.64 -0.44
C LEU A 56 -4.63 6.03 -0.93
N ASN A 57 -4.65 6.27 -2.24
CA ASN A 57 -4.38 7.59 -2.81
C ASN A 57 -5.35 8.66 -2.31
N LEU A 58 -6.64 8.33 -2.21
CA LEU A 58 -7.63 9.23 -1.62
C LEU A 58 -7.29 9.61 -0.16
N LEU A 59 -6.80 8.66 0.63
CA LEU A 59 -6.41 8.89 2.03
C LEU A 59 -5.04 9.59 2.18
N LEU A 60 -4.20 9.55 1.14
CA LEU A 60 -2.87 10.17 1.10
C LEU A 60 -2.89 11.60 0.58
N THR A 61 -3.92 11.95 -0.21
CA THR A 61 -4.11 13.30 -0.78
C THR A 61 -4.98 14.20 0.11
N GLN A 62 -5.56 13.66 1.18
CA GLN A 62 -6.25 14.38 2.26
C GLN A 62 -5.27 14.80 3.34
#